data_AF-D7RPB4-F1
#
_entry.id   AF-D7RPB4-F1
#
_cell.length_a   1.000
_cell.length_b   1.000
_cell.length_c   1.000
_cell.angle_alpha   90.00
_cell.angle_beta   90.00
_cell.angle_gamma   90.00
#
_symmetry.space_group_name_H-M   'P 1'
#
loop_
_entity.id
_entity.type
_entity.pdbx_description
1 polymer ?
#
loop_
_entity_poly.entity_id
_entity_poly.type
_entity_poly.pdbx_seq_one_letter_code
_entity_poly.pdbx_strand_id
1 'polypeptide(L)'
;DGDISPSAYDTAWVARVATISSDGSEKPRFPQALNWVLNNQLQDGSWGIESHFSLCDRLLNTINSVIVLSVWKTGHSQVEQGTEFIAENLRLLNEEDELSPDFEIIFPALLQKAKALGINLPYDLPFIKYLSTTREARLTDVSAAADNIPANMLNALEGLEEVIDWKKIMRFQSKDGSFLSSPASTACVLMNTGDEKCFTFLNNLLDKFGGCVPCMYSIDLLERLSLVDNIEHLGIGRHFKQEIKVALDYVYRHWSERGIGWGRDSLVPDLNTTAL
;
A
#
# COMPACT_ATOMS: atom_id res chain seq x y z
N ASP A 1 6.70 -14.19 10.54
CA ASP A 1 6.52 -13.19 9.47
C ASP A 1 5.40 -12.20 9.78
N GLY A 2 4.31 -12.60 10.44
CA GLY A 2 3.28 -11.67 10.89
C GLY A 2 1.87 -12.13 10.53
N ASP A 3 0.93 -11.94 11.45
CA ASP A 3 -0.50 -11.91 11.20
C ASP A 3 -0.97 -10.45 11.04
N ILE A 4 -1.58 -10.15 9.89
CA ILE A 4 -1.99 -8.80 9.51
C ILE A 4 -3.15 -8.90 8.51
N SER A 5 -4.10 -7.97 8.57
CA SER A 5 -5.26 -7.97 7.69
C SER A 5 -4.88 -7.72 6.22
N PRO A 6 -5.66 -8.24 5.26
CA PRO A 6 -5.58 -7.83 3.86
C PRO A 6 -5.76 -6.32 3.69
N SER A 7 -5.06 -5.74 2.72
CA SER A 7 -5.24 -4.36 2.28
C SER A 7 -5.90 -4.34 0.90
N ALA A 8 -7.06 -3.69 0.80
CA ALA A 8 -7.75 -3.54 -0.48
C ALA A 8 -6.98 -2.60 -1.42
N TYR A 9 -6.44 -1.50 -0.88
CA TYR A 9 -5.59 -0.57 -1.62
C TYR A 9 -4.39 -1.27 -2.27
N ASP A 10 -3.63 -2.05 -1.50
CA ASP A 10 -2.44 -2.75 -1.99
C ASP A 10 -2.79 -3.90 -2.92
N THR A 11 -3.83 -4.69 -2.58
CA THR A 11 -4.28 -5.79 -3.45
C THR A 11 -4.76 -5.27 -4.80
N ALA A 12 -5.41 -4.10 -4.85
CA ALA A 12 -5.77 -3.44 -6.10
C ALA A 12 -4.56 -2.97 -6.92
N TRP A 13 -3.50 -2.46 -6.28
CA TRP A 13 -2.23 -2.16 -6.97
C TRP A 13 -1.58 -3.41 -7.58
N VAL A 14 -1.51 -4.50 -6.81
CA VAL A 14 -0.99 -5.78 -7.31
C VAL A 14 -1.83 -6.32 -8.46
N ALA A 15 -3.16 -6.19 -8.39
CA ALA A 15 -4.07 -6.61 -9.45
C ALA A 15 -3.95 -5.78 -10.75
N ARG A 16 -3.32 -4.59 -10.73
CA ARG A 16 -3.07 -3.78 -11.95
C ARG A 16 -1.90 -4.30 -12.78
N VAL A 17 -1.02 -5.12 -12.21
CA VAL A 17 0.18 -5.60 -12.92
C VAL A 17 -0.24 -6.45 -14.12
N ALA A 18 0.17 -6.04 -15.33
CA ALA A 18 -0.13 -6.73 -16.57
C ALA A 18 0.95 -7.75 -16.95
N THR A 19 0.56 -8.74 -17.74
CA THR A 19 1.46 -9.60 -18.50
C THR A 19 0.89 -9.79 -19.90
N ILE A 20 1.77 -10.05 -20.87
CA ILE A 20 1.40 -10.20 -22.28
C ILE A 20 1.21 -11.69 -22.59
N SER A 21 0.04 -12.05 -23.11
CA SER A 21 -0.27 -13.40 -23.58
C SER A 21 0.42 -13.73 -24.90
N SER A 22 0.42 -15.00 -25.29
CA SER A 22 1.02 -15.46 -26.56
C SER A 22 0.39 -14.84 -27.81
N ASP A 23 -0.86 -14.37 -27.70
CA ASP A 23 -1.60 -13.68 -28.77
C ASP A 23 -1.39 -12.16 -28.78
N GLY A 24 -0.53 -11.63 -27.88
CA GLY A 24 -0.24 -10.21 -27.74
C GLY A 24 -1.25 -9.43 -26.89
N SER A 25 -2.27 -10.10 -26.33
CA SER A 25 -3.24 -9.44 -25.44
C SER A 25 -2.69 -9.26 -24.03
N GLU A 26 -3.04 -8.14 -23.39
CA GLU A 26 -2.75 -7.92 -21.96
C GLU A 26 -3.74 -8.70 -21.09
N LYS A 27 -3.22 -9.35 -20.05
CA LYS A 27 -4.01 -10.00 -19.01
C LYS A 27 -3.45 -9.71 -17.62
N PRO A 28 -4.24 -9.87 -16.54
CA PRO A 28 -3.74 -9.73 -15.19
C PRO A 28 -2.59 -10.70 -14.94
N ARG A 29 -1.44 -10.19 -14.47
CA ARG A 29 -0.32 -11.03 -14.05
C ARG A 29 -0.65 -11.81 -12.78
N PHE A 30 -1.46 -11.21 -11.91
CA PHE A 30 -1.92 -11.80 -10.66
C PHE A 30 -3.45 -11.89 -10.64
N PRO A 31 -4.06 -12.86 -11.36
CA PRO A 31 -5.52 -12.99 -11.46
C PRO A 31 -6.19 -13.21 -10.09
N GLN A 32 -5.49 -13.83 -9.13
CA GLN A 32 -5.98 -14.03 -7.77
C GLN A 32 -6.24 -12.71 -7.03
N ALA A 33 -5.38 -11.70 -7.22
CA ALA A 33 -5.55 -10.37 -6.61
C ALA A 33 -6.77 -9.66 -7.20
N LEU A 34 -6.96 -9.73 -8.52
CA LEU A 34 -8.15 -9.17 -9.18
C LEU A 34 -9.44 -9.85 -8.69
N ASN A 35 -9.42 -11.17 -8.57
CA ASN A 35 -10.55 -11.93 -8.04
C ASN A 35 -10.83 -11.59 -6.57
N TRP A 36 -9.80 -11.33 -5.76
CA TRP A 36 -10.01 -10.88 -4.39
C TRP A 36 -10.74 -9.52 -4.37
N VAL A 37 -10.32 -8.55 -5.17
CA VAL A 37 -10.99 -7.23 -5.25
C VAL A 37 -12.47 -7.39 -5.65
N LEU A 38 -12.78 -8.22 -6.64
CA LEU A 38 -14.15 -8.49 -7.09
C LEU A 38 -15.08 -9.01 -6.00
N ASN A 39 -14.55 -9.80 -5.06
CA ASN A 39 -15.33 -10.57 -4.09
C ASN A 39 -15.33 -9.95 -2.67
N ASN A 40 -14.68 -8.81 -2.46
CA ASN A 40 -14.54 -8.20 -1.12
C ASN A 40 -15.03 -6.74 -1.06
N GLN A 41 -15.96 -6.36 -1.94
CA GLN A 41 -16.67 -5.08 -1.80
C GLN A 41 -17.60 -5.14 -0.57
N LEU A 42 -17.61 -4.06 0.22
CA LEU A 42 -18.49 -3.90 1.37
C LEU A 42 -19.91 -3.52 0.94
N GLN A 43 -20.86 -3.63 1.87
CA GLN A 43 -22.28 -3.41 1.60
C GLN A 43 -22.60 -1.97 1.13
N ASP A 44 -21.82 -0.98 1.58
CA ASP A 44 -21.97 0.43 1.20
C ASP A 44 -21.32 0.78 -0.15
N GLY A 45 -20.78 -0.22 -0.86
CA GLY A 45 -20.07 -0.03 -2.13
C GLY A 45 -18.58 0.28 -1.97
N SER A 46 -18.07 0.48 -0.76
CA SER A 46 -16.66 0.74 -0.51
C SER A 46 -15.82 -0.54 -0.37
N TRP A 47 -14.50 -0.38 -0.26
CA TRP A 47 -13.59 -1.42 0.22
C TRP A 47 -12.85 -0.93 1.47
N GLY A 48 -12.47 -1.85 2.35
CA GLY A 48 -11.73 -1.56 3.58
C GLY A 48 -12.14 -2.49 4.70
N ILE A 49 -11.90 -2.07 5.95
CA ILE A 49 -12.34 -2.82 7.13
C ILE A 49 -13.79 -2.43 7.46
N GLU A 50 -14.69 -3.40 7.44
CA GLU A 50 -16.13 -3.16 7.64
C GLU A 50 -16.43 -2.52 9.00
N SER A 51 -15.80 -3.04 10.07
CA SER A 51 -16.01 -2.60 11.45
C SER A 51 -15.33 -1.28 11.81
N HIS A 52 -14.46 -0.75 10.95
CA HIS A 52 -13.68 0.47 11.20
C HIS A 52 -13.77 1.40 9.99
N PHE A 53 -14.71 2.35 10.04
CA PHE A 53 -14.85 3.36 9.00
C PHE A 53 -13.85 4.51 9.25
N SER A 54 -13.03 4.81 8.24
CA SER A 54 -12.24 6.04 8.14
C SER A 54 -12.39 6.60 6.73
N LEU A 55 -12.68 7.90 6.61
CA LEU A 55 -12.97 8.52 5.31
C LEU A 55 -11.79 8.39 4.34
N CYS A 56 -10.57 8.71 4.79
CA CYS A 56 -9.37 8.60 3.97
C CYS A 56 -9.09 7.15 3.54
N ASP A 57 -9.22 6.19 4.47
CA ASP A 57 -9.02 4.77 4.19
C ASP A 57 -10.02 4.26 3.14
N ARG A 58 -11.32 4.51 3.35
CA ARG A 58 -12.37 4.06 2.43
C ARG A 58 -12.21 4.70 1.05
N LEU A 59 -11.84 5.98 0.97
CA LEU A 59 -11.61 6.64 -0.31
C LEU A 59 -10.43 6.00 -1.08
N LEU A 60 -9.30 5.74 -0.41
CA LEU A 60 -8.12 5.10 -1.03
C LEU A 60 -8.40 3.68 -1.50
N ASN A 61 -8.97 2.86 -0.61
CA ASN A 61 -9.31 1.47 -0.89
C ASN A 61 -10.31 1.36 -2.06
N THR A 62 -11.35 2.19 -2.04
CA THR A 62 -12.44 2.13 -3.03
C THR A 62 -11.98 2.64 -4.39
N ILE A 63 -11.28 3.80 -4.47
CA ILE A 63 -10.88 4.35 -5.77
C ILE A 63 -9.90 3.42 -6.49
N ASN A 64 -8.94 2.83 -5.80
CA ASN A 64 -7.99 1.93 -6.45
C ASN A 64 -8.64 0.61 -6.87
N SER A 65 -9.61 0.12 -6.08
CA SER A 65 -10.44 -1.05 -6.43
C SER A 65 -11.27 -0.79 -7.70
N VAL A 66 -11.93 0.37 -7.77
CA VAL A 66 -12.68 0.79 -8.97
C VAL A 66 -11.75 0.93 -10.18
N ILE A 67 -10.56 1.52 -10.02
CA ILE A 67 -9.56 1.65 -11.07
C ILE A 67 -9.17 0.27 -11.62
N VAL A 68 -8.82 -0.69 -10.77
CA VAL A 68 -8.33 -1.99 -11.26
C VAL A 68 -9.43 -2.80 -11.96
N LEU A 69 -10.66 -2.77 -11.45
CA LEU A 69 -11.81 -3.38 -12.12
C LEU A 69 -12.09 -2.73 -13.48
N SER A 70 -11.93 -1.40 -13.56
CA SER A 70 -12.09 -0.65 -14.82
C SER A 70 -10.99 -0.94 -15.83
N VAL A 71 -9.72 -1.06 -15.40
CA VAL A 71 -8.58 -1.45 -16.25
C VAL A 71 -8.85 -2.79 -16.94
N TRP A 72 -9.34 -3.77 -16.18
CA TRP A 72 -9.63 -5.11 -16.69
C TRP A 72 -11.06 -5.28 -17.23
N LYS A 73 -11.85 -4.19 -17.29
CA LYS A 73 -13.21 -4.15 -17.83
C LYS A 73 -14.11 -5.25 -17.25
N THR A 74 -14.06 -5.42 -15.93
CA THR A 74 -14.84 -6.43 -15.19
C THR A 74 -15.50 -5.80 -13.96
N GLY A 75 -16.37 -6.54 -13.27
CA GLY A 75 -16.99 -6.08 -12.02
C GLY A 75 -17.86 -4.83 -12.19
N HIS A 76 -18.62 -4.73 -13.28
CA HIS A 76 -19.36 -3.50 -13.63
C HIS A 76 -20.28 -2.99 -12.52
N SER A 77 -20.99 -3.87 -11.82
CA SER A 77 -21.83 -3.50 -10.67
C SER A 77 -21.01 -2.96 -9.50
N GLN A 78 -19.85 -3.58 -9.21
CA GLN A 78 -18.95 -3.13 -8.16
C GLN A 78 -18.35 -1.77 -8.50
N VAL A 79 -17.99 -1.56 -9.77
CA VAL A 79 -17.51 -0.27 -10.29
C VAL A 79 -18.56 0.82 -10.12
N GLU A 80 -19.83 0.55 -10.47
CA GLU A 80 -20.94 1.51 -10.32
C GLU A 80 -21.14 1.89 -8.85
N GLN A 81 -21.32 0.92 -7.96
CA GLN A 81 -21.52 1.15 -6.52
C GLN A 81 -20.31 1.83 -5.86
N GLY A 82 -19.09 1.44 -6.21
CA GLY A 82 -17.88 2.07 -5.69
C GLY A 82 -17.73 3.52 -6.19
N THR A 83 -18.11 3.80 -7.44
CA THR A 83 -18.11 5.17 -7.98
C THR A 83 -19.13 6.05 -7.26
N GLU A 84 -20.32 5.52 -6.98
CA GLU A 84 -21.34 6.21 -6.17
C GLU A 84 -20.82 6.53 -4.77
N PHE A 85 -20.27 5.54 -4.06
CA PHE A 85 -19.68 5.72 -2.74
C PHE A 85 -18.62 6.82 -2.74
N ILE A 86 -17.68 6.81 -3.69
CA ILE A 86 -16.63 7.83 -3.79
C ILE A 86 -17.25 9.20 -4.02
N ALA A 87 -18.19 9.33 -4.97
CA ALA A 87 -18.80 10.60 -5.32
C ALA A 87 -19.57 11.25 -4.15
N GLU A 88 -20.22 10.44 -3.31
CA GLU A 88 -20.89 10.90 -2.11
C GLU A 88 -19.88 11.37 -1.04
N ASN A 89 -18.86 10.55 -0.78
CA ASN A 89 -17.91 10.78 0.31
C ASN A 89 -16.87 11.87 -0.01
N LEU A 90 -16.55 12.12 -1.29
CA LEU A 90 -15.68 13.23 -1.68
C LEU A 90 -16.22 14.60 -1.28
N ARG A 91 -17.54 14.73 -1.09
CA ARG A 91 -18.18 15.98 -0.67
C ARG A 91 -18.03 16.23 0.84
N LEU A 92 -17.70 15.18 1.61
CA LEU A 92 -17.48 15.27 3.04
C LEU A 92 -16.05 15.71 3.36
N LEU A 93 -15.10 15.38 2.47
CA LEU A 93 -13.70 15.67 2.64
C LEU A 93 -13.42 17.18 2.54
N ASN A 94 -12.83 17.74 3.59
CA ASN A 94 -12.56 19.18 3.72
C ASN A 94 -11.24 19.47 4.46
N GLU A 95 -10.87 20.75 4.53
CA GLU A 95 -9.59 21.22 5.10
C GLU A 95 -9.45 20.98 6.62
N GLU A 96 -10.55 20.76 7.33
CA GLU A 96 -10.54 20.51 8.78
C GLU A 96 -10.33 19.03 9.12
N ASP A 97 -10.45 18.13 8.13
CA ASP A 97 -10.25 16.71 8.33
C ASP A 97 -8.77 16.38 8.51
N GLU A 98 -8.45 15.58 9.53
CA GLU A 98 -7.12 15.01 9.69
C GLU A 98 -6.90 13.93 8.63
N LEU A 99 -6.07 14.26 7.64
CA LEU A 99 -5.74 13.35 6.55
C LEU A 99 -4.79 12.25 7.03
N SER A 100 -4.97 11.03 6.50
CA SER A 100 -4.01 9.95 6.72
C SER A 100 -2.64 10.31 6.11
N PRO A 101 -1.52 9.73 6.61
CA PRO A 101 -0.19 10.00 6.08
C PRO A 101 -0.13 9.88 4.55
N ASP A 102 0.49 10.88 3.91
CA ASP A 102 0.71 11.00 2.47
C ASP A 102 -0.55 11.01 1.58
N PHE A 103 -1.76 11.09 2.16
CA PHE A 103 -3.02 11.10 1.42
C PHE A 103 -3.04 12.17 0.33
N GLU A 104 -2.48 13.35 0.63
CA GLU A 104 -2.37 14.48 -0.29
C GLU A 104 -1.47 14.21 -1.51
N ILE A 105 -0.69 13.13 -1.51
CA ILE A 105 0.14 12.69 -2.62
C ILE A 105 -0.51 11.48 -3.33
N ILE A 106 -0.87 10.45 -2.59
CA ILE A 106 -1.35 9.19 -3.18
C ILE A 106 -2.78 9.30 -3.72
N PHE A 107 -3.68 10.01 -3.01
CA PHE A 107 -5.08 10.08 -3.42
C PHE A 107 -5.29 10.88 -4.72
N PRO A 108 -4.66 12.05 -4.92
CA PRO A 108 -4.78 12.77 -6.18
C PRO A 108 -4.16 12.02 -7.36
N ALA A 109 -3.14 11.18 -7.14
CA ALA A 109 -2.59 10.31 -8.18
C ALA A 109 -3.66 9.30 -8.69
N LEU A 110 -4.42 8.72 -7.76
CA LEU A 110 -5.52 7.82 -8.09
C LEU A 110 -6.66 8.57 -8.81
N LEU A 111 -7.01 9.77 -8.36
CA LEU A 111 -8.00 10.60 -9.06
C LEU A 111 -7.58 10.92 -10.50
N GLN A 112 -6.31 11.24 -10.73
CA GLN A 112 -5.77 11.45 -12.08
C GLN A 112 -5.93 10.19 -12.94
N LYS A 113 -5.62 9.00 -12.40
CA LYS A 113 -5.81 7.72 -13.10
C LYS A 113 -7.28 7.42 -13.36
N ALA A 114 -8.15 7.66 -12.38
CA ALA A 114 -9.60 7.44 -12.50
C ALA A 114 -10.20 8.32 -13.60
N LYS A 115 -9.77 9.59 -13.67
CA LYS A 115 -10.17 10.53 -14.72
C LYS A 115 -9.70 10.07 -16.10
N ALA A 116 -8.47 9.57 -16.22
CA ALA A 116 -7.93 9.03 -17.47
C ALA A 116 -8.70 7.78 -17.97
N LEU A 117 -9.31 7.01 -17.05
CA LEU A 117 -10.17 5.86 -17.37
C LEU A 117 -11.63 6.25 -17.64
N GLY A 118 -11.99 7.53 -17.54
CA GLY A 118 -13.35 8.01 -17.77
C GLY A 118 -14.33 7.73 -16.62
N ILE A 119 -13.84 7.43 -15.41
CA ILE A 119 -14.68 7.25 -14.23
C ILE A 119 -15.25 8.63 -13.84
N ASN A 120 -16.57 8.72 -13.66
CA ASN A 120 -17.25 9.98 -13.42
C ASN A 120 -17.30 10.33 -11.92
N LEU A 121 -16.37 11.17 -11.45
CA LEU A 121 -16.30 11.64 -10.06
C LEU A 121 -16.37 13.18 -10.01
N PRO A 122 -16.74 13.78 -8.87
CA PRO A 122 -16.76 15.23 -8.69
C PRO A 122 -15.34 15.80 -8.53
N TYR A 123 -14.50 15.67 -9.55
CA TYR A 123 -13.11 16.14 -9.59
C TYR A 123 -12.97 17.65 -9.39
N ASP A 124 -14.04 18.40 -9.67
CA ASP A 124 -14.03 19.85 -9.62
C ASP A 124 -14.32 20.45 -8.22
N LEU A 125 -14.53 19.62 -7.20
CA LEU A 125 -14.72 20.08 -5.83
C LEU A 125 -13.50 20.90 -5.35
N PRO A 126 -13.70 22.01 -4.61
CA PRO A 126 -12.62 22.90 -4.22
C PRO A 126 -11.46 22.19 -3.50
N PHE A 127 -11.78 21.35 -2.50
CA PHE A 127 -10.75 20.64 -1.74
C PHE A 127 -10.03 19.57 -2.57
N ILE A 128 -10.72 18.94 -3.53
CA ILE A 128 -10.10 17.97 -4.45
C ILE A 128 -9.11 18.66 -5.41
N LYS A 129 -9.44 19.86 -5.88
CA LYS A 129 -8.51 20.70 -6.65
C LYS A 129 -7.31 21.14 -5.80
N TYR A 130 -7.55 21.49 -4.55
CA TYR A 130 -6.49 21.83 -3.60
C TYR A 130 -5.51 20.66 -3.44
N LEU A 131 -5.99 19.44 -3.15
CA LEU A 131 -5.15 18.25 -3.02
C LEU A 131 -4.36 17.97 -4.30
N SER A 132 -5.00 18.08 -5.46
CA SER A 132 -4.33 17.92 -6.76
C SER A 132 -3.21 18.94 -6.98
N THR A 133 -3.46 20.21 -6.61
CA THR A 133 -2.48 21.30 -6.71
C THR A 133 -1.31 21.06 -5.75
N THR A 134 -1.59 20.60 -4.52
CA THR A 134 -0.57 20.23 -3.52
C THR A 134 0.32 19.11 -4.04
N ARG A 135 -0.26 18.07 -4.65
CA ARG A 135 0.52 16.99 -5.30
C ARG A 135 1.39 17.53 -6.43
N GLU A 136 0.87 18.37 -7.32
CA GLU A 136 1.64 18.96 -8.44
C GLU A 136 2.86 19.76 -7.95
N ALA A 137 2.72 20.49 -6.83
CA ALA A 137 3.85 21.15 -6.19
C ALA A 137 4.91 20.14 -5.72
N ARG A 138 4.50 19.01 -5.09
CA ARG A 138 5.42 17.94 -4.67
C ARG A 138 6.11 17.26 -5.85
N LEU A 139 5.42 17.05 -6.97
CA LEU A 139 6.05 16.52 -8.19
C LEU A 139 7.13 17.45 -8.72
N THR A 140 6.90 18.77 -8.64
CA THR A 140 7.88 19.79 -9.04
C THR A 140 9.14 19.73 -8.16
N ASP A 141 8.96 19.60 -6.83
CA ASP A 141 10.07 19.45 -5.88
C ASP A 141 10.94 18.22 -6.20
N VAL A 142 10.31 17.07 -6.45
CA VAL A 142 11.02 15.82 -6.78
C VAL A 142 11.73 15.90 -8.14
N SER A 143 11.09 16.54 -9.13
CA SER A 143 11.69 16.76 -10.46
C SER A 143 12.91 17.66 -10.42
N ALA A 144 12.91 18.67 -9.53
CA ALA A 144 14.02 19.60 -9.37
C ALA A 144 15.18 19.01 -8.55
N ALA A 145 14.96 17.92 -7.81
CA ALA A 145 15.98 17.30 -6.98
C ALA A 145 17.04 16.54 -7.81
N ALA A 146 18.32 16.88 -7.61
CA ALA A 146 19.44 16.23 -8.32
C ALA A 146 19.49 14.70 -8.07
N ASP A 147 19.18 14.28 -6.85
CA ASP A 147 19.14 12.88 -6.43
C ASP A 147 17.78 12.20 -6.67
N ASN A 148 16.84 12.89 -7.34
CA ASN A 148 15.45 12.48 -7.52
C ASN A 148 14.73 12.29 -6.17
N ILE A 149 13.80 11.34 -6.05
CA ILE A 149 12.97 11.16 -4.86
C ILE A 149 13.80 10.92 -3.58
N PRO A 150 13.58 11.72 -2.52
CA PRO A 150 14.26 11.55 -1.24
C PRO A 150 13.67 10.39 -0.45
N ALA A 151 14.47 9.82 0.46
CA ALA A 151 14.09 8.63 1.22
C ALA A 151 12.81 8.80 2.08
N ASN A 152 12.56 10.03 2.56
CA ASN A 152 11.37 10.35 3.36
C ASN A 152 10.07 10.41 2.54
N MET A 153 10.13 10.39 1.21
CA MET A 153 8.96 10.36 0.33
C MET A 153 8.68 8.97 -0.25
N LEU A 154 9.47 7.95 0.15
CA LEU A 154 9.31 6.58 -0.36
C LEU A 154 7.98 5.94 0.04
N ASN A 155 7.35 6.40 1.12
CA ASN A 155 6.05 5.91 1.55
C ASN A 155 4.92 6.27 0.56
N ALA A 156 5.13 7.32 -0.25
CA ALA A 156 4.19 7.79 -1.26
C ALA A 156 4.66 7.52 -2.69
N LEU A 157 5.56 6.54 -2.89
CA LEU A 157 6.25 6.28 -4.17
C LEU A 157 5.27 6.14 -5.33
N GLU A 158 4.22 5.35 -5.17
CA GLU A 158 3.21 5.11 -6.21
C GLU A 158 2.33 6.34 -6.51
N GLY A 159 2.39 7.35 -5.65
CA GLY A 159 1.78 8.65 -5.88
C GLY A 159 2.67 9.62 -6.67
N LEU A 160 3.89 9.23 -7.06
CA LEU A 160 4.90 10.09 -7.69
C LEU A 160 5.45 9.52 -9.02
N GLU A 161 4.74 8.57 -9.64
CA GLU A 161 5.17 7.81 -10.83
C GLU A 161 5.74 8.67 -11.97
N GLU A 162 5.18 9.87 -12.22
CA GLU A 162 5.53 10.67 -13.40
C GLU A 162 6.92 11.31 -13.32
N VAL A 163 7.50 11.38 -12.12
CA VAL A 163 8.76 12.11 -11.86
C VAL A 163 9.85 11.22 -11.29
N ILE A 164 9.59 9.92 -11.10
CA ILE A 164 10.56 8.98 -10.56
C ILE A 164 11.62 8.60 -11.61
N ASP A 165 12.88 8.67 -11.21
CA ASP A 165 13.98 8.00 -11.91
C ASP A 165 14.03 6.53 -11.50
N TRP A 166 13.47 5.67 -12.34
CA TRP A 166 13.35 4.23 -12.10
C TRP A 166 14.70 3.50 -11.96
N LYS A 167 15.83 4.11 -12.36
CA LYS A 167 17.15 3.52 -12.10
C LYS A 167 17.65 3.90 -10.72
N LYS A 168 17.48 5.16 -10.32
CA LYS A 168 17.91 5.65 -9.01
C LYS A 168 17.07 5.07 -7.87
N ILE A 169 15.76 4.87 -8.08
CA ILE A 169 14.87 4.34 -7.05
C ILE A 169 15.34 2.97 -6.53
N MET A 170 15.91 2.12 -7.40
CA MET A 170 16.35 0.75 -7.05
C MET A 170 17.35 0.68 -5.90
N ARG A 171 18.04 1.79 -5.56
CA ARG A 171 18.91 1.86 -4.36
C ARG A 171 18.14 1.69 -3.04
N PHE A 172 16.82 1.88 -3.07
CA PHE A 172 15.92 1.76 -1.93
C PHE A 172 15.19 0.41 -1.87
N GLN A 173 15.52 -0.53 -2.77
CA GLN A 173 14.95 -1.87 -2.74
C GLN A 173 15.50 -2.67 -1.54
N SER A 174 14.59 -3.23 -0.74
CA SER A 174 14.90 -4.16 0.33
C SER A 174 15.46 -5.48 -0.19
N LYS A 175 16.07 -6.28 0.70
CA LYS A 175 16.72 -7.55 0.31
C LYS A 175 15.72 -8.56 -0.26
N ASP A 176 14.49 -8.52 0.23
CA ASP A 176 13.36 -9.36 -0.21
C ASP A 176 12.75 -8.91 -1.55
N GLY A 177 13.16 -7.76 -2.10
CA GLY A 177 12.64 -7.19 -3.34
C GLY A 177 11.59 -6.10 -3.17
N SER A 178 11.14 -5.85 -1.94
CA SER A 178 10.12 -4.84 -1.64
C SER A 178 10.67 -3.42 -1.63
N PHE A 179 9.77 -2.44 -1.73
CA PHE A 179 10.03 -1.03 -1.43
C PHE A 179 9.30 -0.66 -0.14
N LEU A 180 10.05 -0.34 0.91
CA LEU A 180 9.54 -0.01 2.24
C LEU A 180 8.55 -1.04 2.81
N SER A 181 8.70 -2.32 2.43
CA SER A 181 7.78 -3.41 2.77
C SER A 181 6.36 -3.26 2.19
N SER A 182 6.08 -2.22 1.39
CA SER A 182 4.78 -1.88 0.80
C SER A 182 4.53 -2.64 -0.50
N PRO A 183 3.48 -3.48 -0.60
CA PRO A 183 3.12 -4.14 -1.84
C PRO A 183 2.63 -3.18 -2.92
N ALA A 184 1.92 -2.10 -2.58
CA ALA A 184 1.52 -1.06 -3.53
C ALA A 184 2.72 -0.41 -4.23
N SER A 185 3.68 0.09 -3.45
CA SER A 185 4.89 0.71 -4.00
C SER A 185 5.74 -0.29 -4.79
N THR A 186 5.80 -1.54 -4.33
CA THR A 186 6.51 -2.62 -5.04
C THR A 186 5.83 -2.99 -6.37
N ALA A 187 4.50 -3.01 -6.42
CA ALA A 187 3.74 -3.25 -7.64
C ALA A 187 3.92 -2.10 -8.65
N CYS A 188 3.93 -0.86 -8.16
CA CYS A 188 4.26 0.33 -8.96
C CYS A 188 5.64 0.21 -9.61
N VAL A 189 6.69 -0.13 -8.84
CA VAL A 189 8.04 -0.33 -9.41
C VAL A 189 8.06 -1.49 -10.40
N LEU A 190 7.39 -2.61 -10.10
CA LEU A 190 7.30 -3.76 -11.01
C LEU A 190 6.68 -3.37 -12.36
N MET A 191 5.59 -2.59 -12.37
CA MET A 191 4.94 -2.16 -13.60
C MET A 191 5.84 -1.27 -14.48
N ASN A 192 6.71 -0.47 -13.87
CA ASN A 192 7.56 0.47 -14.59
C ASN A 192 8.95 -0.09 -14.94
N THR A 193 9.40 -1.16 -14.30
CA THR A 193 10.76 -1.70 -14.47
C THR A 193 10.82 -3.16 -14.93
N GLY A 194 9.77 -3.94 -14.66
CA GLY A 194 9.79 -5.39 -14.85
C GLY A 194 10.72 -6.14 -13.89
N ASP A 195 11.17 -5.52 -12.79
CA ASP A 195 12.14 -6.09 -11.87
C ASP A 195 11.70 -7.45 -11.28
N GLU A 196 12.59 -8.45 -11.37
CA GLU A 196 12.30 -9.82 -10.98
C GLU A 196 12.17 -10.00 -9.46
N LYS A 197 12.89 -9.21 -8.66
CA LYS A 197 12.78 -9.28 -7.20
C LYS A 197 11.46 -8.70 -6.72
N CYS A 198 11.00 -7.59 -7.30
CA CYS A 198 9.65 -7.07 -7.03
C CYS A 198 8.57 -8.11 -7.38
N PHE A 199 8.70 -8.78 -8.52
CA PHE A 199 7.79 -9.87 -8.87
C PHE A 199 7.83 -11.01 -7.84
N THR A 200 9.02 -11.46 -7.47
CA THR A 200 9.21 -12.57 -6.52
C THR A 200 8.61 -12.24 -5.15
N PHE A 201 8.83 -11.01 -4.65
CA PHE A 201 8.21 -10.53 -3.42
C PHE A 201 6.68 -10.64 -3.46
N LEU A 202 6.05 -10.06 -4.49
CA LEU A 202 4.59 -10.03 -4.62
C LEU A 202 4.01 -11.42 -4.84
N ASN A 203 4.65 -12.27 -5.66
CA ASN A 203 4.19 -13.63 -5.90
C ASN A 203 4.19 -14.45 -4.61
N ASN A 204 5.29 -14.43 -3.86
CA ASN A 204 5.40 -15.16 -2.59
C ASN A 204 4.40 -14.63 -1.55
N LEU A 205 4.15 -13.32 -1.55
CA LEU A 205 3.20 -12.71 -0.62
C LEU A 205 1.76 -13.12 -0.94
N LEU A 206 1.37 -13.11 -2.22
CA LEU A 206 0.05 -13.59 -2.66
C LEU A 206 -0.17 -15.07 -2.31
N ASP A 207 0.82 -15.92 -2.54
CA ASP A 207 0.74 -17.36 -2.20
C ASP A 207 0.53 -17.55 -0.69
N LYS A 208 1.18 -16.72 0.12
CA LYS A 208 1.06 -16.75 1.58
C LYS A 208 -0.30 -16.27 2.10
N PHE A 209 -0.86 -15.22 1.51
CA PHE A 209 -2.10 -14.58 1.94
C PHE A 209 -3.34 -15.05 1.15
N GLY A 210 -3.21 -16.14 0.38
CA GLY A 210 -4.35 -16.74 -0.32
C GLY A 210 -4.91 -15.86 -1.43
N GLY A 211 -4.06 -15.09 -2.11
CA GLY A 211 -4.42 -14.29 -3.28
C GLY A 211 -4.71 -12.82 -3.00
N CYS A 212 -4.44 -12.33 -1.79
CA CYS A 212 -4.42 -10.90 -1.45
C CYS A 212 -3.07 -10.52 -0.82
N VAL A 213 -2.89 -9.25 -0.46
CA VAL A 213 -1.69 -8.77 0.24
C VAL A 213 -2.07 -7.80 1.35
N PRO A 214 -1.30 -7.71 2.45
CA PRO A 214 -1.46 -6.65 3.46
C PRO A 214 -0.85 -5.32 2.97
N CYS A 215 -0.93 -4.26 3.80
CA CYS A 215 -0.31 -2.96 3.50
C CYS A 215 1.21 -2.93 3.73
N MET A 216 1.74 -3.87 4.52
CA MET A 216 3.16 -4.05 4.73
C MET A 216 3.50 -5.50 5.07
N TYR A 217 4.65 -5.99 4.62
CA TYR A 217 5.14 -7.32 4.99
C TYR A 217 6.66 -7.49 4.76
N SER A 218 7.39 -8.23 5.60
CA SER A 218 6.99 -8.88 6.86
C SER A 218 6.99 -7.92 8.06
N ILE A 219 6.31 -8.31 9.14
CA ILE A 219 6.28 -7.59 10.43
C ILE A 219 6.79 -8.47 11.58
N ASP A 220 7.71 -9.39 11.28
CA ASP A 220 8.14 -10.42 12.23
C ASP A 220 8.85 -9.87 13.47
N LEU A 221 9.52 -8.73 13.37
CA LEU A 221 10.19 -8.10 14.50
C LEU A 221 9.19 -7.28 15.33
N LEU A 222 8.41 -6.41 14.67
CA LEU A 222 7.39 -5.60 15.34
C LEU A 222 6.37 -6.47 16.08
N GLU A 223 5.81 -7.48 15.41
CA GLU A 223 4.82 -8.38 16.02
C GLU A 223 5.36 -9.05 17.30
N ARG A 224 6.61 -9.54 17.28
CA ARG A 224 7.22 -10.19 18.44
C ARG A 224 7.45 -9.21 19.58
N LEU A 225 8.01 -8.03 19.28
CA LEU A 225 8.27 -7.00 20.27
C LEU A 225 6.98 -6.50 20.90
N SER A 226 5.99 -6.10 20.10
CA SER A 226 4.70 -5.63 20.61
C SER A 226 3.93 -6.71 21.35
N LEU A 227 3.99 -7.98 20.93
CA LEU A 227 3.37 -9.07 21.68
C LEU A 227 3.97 -9.22 23.08
N VAL A 228 5.31 -9.21 23.18
CA VAL A 228 6.01 -9.31 24.46
C VAL A 228 5.71 -8.10 25.34
N ASP A 229 5.83 -6.88 24.79
CA ASP A 229 5.56 -5.63 25.52
C ASP A 229 4.13 -5.60 26.06
N ASN A 230 3.14 -5.90 25.23
CA ASN A 230 1.73 -5.91 25.66
C ASN A 230 1.46 -6.96 26.77
N ILE A 231 2.06 -8.16 26.67
CA ILE A 231 1.91 -9.22 27.69
C ILE A 231 2.52 -8.80 29.03
N GLU A 232 3.72 -8.21 29.00
CA GLU A 232 4.41 -7.75 30.19
C GLU A 232 3.69 -6.55 30.83
N HIS A 233 3.24 -5.59 30.02
CA HIS A 233 2.49 -4.41 30.47
C HIS A 233 1.17 -4.80 31.14
N LEU A 234 0.47 -5.82 30.62
CA LEU A 234 -0.75 -6.34 31.26
C LEU A 234 -0.49 -7.12 32.57
N GLY A 235 0.77 -7.28 32.99
CA GLY A 235 1.14 -7.93 34.25
C GLY A 235 0.95 -9.45 34.23
N ILE A 236 0.87 -10.05 33.05
CA ILE A 236 0.65 -11.49 32.85
C ILE A 236 1.87 -12.23 32.30
N GLY A 237 3.00 -11.55 32.06
CA GLY A 237 4.23 -12.14 31.50
C GLY A 237 4.81 -13.33 32.25
N ARG A 238 4.55 -13.45 33.56
CA ARG A 238 4.99 -14.62 34.36
C ARG A 238 4.49 -15.96 33.83
N HIS A 239 3.39 -15.98 33.08
CA HIS A 239 2.79 -17.17 32.50
C HIS A 239 3.43 -17.57 31.16
N PHE A 240 4.21 -16.69 30.53
CA PHE A 240 4.72 -16.84 29.17
C PHE A 240 6.24 -16.73 29.07
N LYS A 241 6.97 -17.02 30.16
CA LYS A 241 8.42 -16.78 30.22
C LYS A 241 9.22 -17.50 29.12
N GLN A 242 8.80 -18.72 28.74
CA GLN A 242 9.50 -19.49 27.72
C GLN A 242 9.22 -18.92 26.33
N GLU A 243 7.96 -18.56 26.07
CA GLU A 243 7.47 -17.99 24.82
C GLU A 243 8.10 -16.61 24.57
N ILE A 244 8.14 -15.77 25.60
CA ILE A 244 8.81 -14.46 25.57
C ILE A 244 10.28 -14.63 25.23
N LYS A 245 10.98 -15.56 25.89
CA LYS A 245 12.39 -15.82 25.58
C LYS A 245 12.59 -16.21 24.12
N VAL A 246 11.77 -17.11 23.58
CA VAL A 246 11.86 -17.53 22.17
C VAL A 246 11.62 -16.35 21.21
N ALA A 247 10.65 -15.49 21.51
CA ALA A 247 10.37 -14.29 20.71
C ALA A 247 11.55 -13.31 20.71
N LEU A 248 12.11 -13.01 21.90
CA LEU A 248 13.24 -12.09 22.05
C LEU A 248 14.55 -12.67 21.50
N ASP A 249 14.81 -13.97 21.67
CA ASP A 249 15.97 -14.65 21.06
C ASP A 249 15.90 -14.58 19.52
N TYR A 250 14.69 -14.60 18.94
CA TYR A 250 14.51 -14.36 17.51
C TYR A 250 14.86 -12.92 17.14
N VAL A 251 14.26 -11.92 17.81
CA VAL A 251 14.49 -10.50 17.51
C VAL A 251 15.96 -10.13 17.68
N TYR A 252 16.61 -10.61 18.75
CA TYR A 252 18.00 -10.31 19.06
C TYR A 252 18.97 -10.79 17.97
N ARG A 253 18.67 -11.88 17.26
CA ARG A 253 19.49 -12.33 16.12
C ARG A 253 19.44 -11.39 14.93
N HIS A 254 18.41 -10.53 14.86
CA HIS A 254 18.23 -9.53 13.80
C HIS A 254 18.51 -8.10 14.28
N TRP A 255 18.86 -7.91 15.55
CA TRP A 255 19.26 -6.60 16.08
C TRP A 255 20.53 -6.08 15.40
N SER A 256 20.60 -4.77 15.19
CA SER A 256 21.76 -4.11 14.59
C SER A 256 22.01 -2.73 15.20
N GLU A 257 23.25 -2.26 15.15
CA GLU A 257 23.63 -0.90 15.60
C GLU A 257 22.97 0.21 14.76
N ARG A 258 22.43 -0.12 13.58
CA ARG A 258 21.69 0.82 12.73
C ARG A 258 20.20 0.91 13.09
N GLY A 259 19.76 0.18 14.11
CA GLY A 259 18.35 -0.04 14.41
C GLY A 259 17.76 -1.20 13.61
N ILE A 260 16.46 -1.40 13.76
CA ILE A 260 15.65 -2.42 13.08
C ILE A 260 14.37 -1.81 12.52
N GLY A 261 13.84 -2.39 11.45
CA GLY A 261 12.51 -2.07 10.94
C GLY A 261 11.47 -3.08 11.42
N TRP A 262 10.24 -2.97 10.90
CA TRP A 262 9.16 -3.91 11.22
C TRP A 262 9.51 -5.38 10.94
N GLY A 263 10.27 -5.62 9.87
CA GLY A 263 10.67 -6.94 9.42
C GLY A 263 12.18 -7.10 9.31
N ARG A 264 12.65 -8.35 9.37
CA ARG A 264 14.08 -8.70 9.27
C ARG A 264 14.73 -8.26 7.95
N ASP A 265 13.94 -8.08 6.89
CA ASP A 265 14.40 -7.79 5.54
C ASP A 265 14.32 -6.29 5.18
N SER A 266 13.83 -5.45 6.11
CA SER A 266 13.71 -4.01 5.93
C SER A 266 15.07 -3.36 5.69
N LEU A 267 15.18 -2.59 4.60
CA LEU A 267 16.38 -1.77 4.33
C LEU A 267 16.48 -0.56 5.27
N VAL A 268 15.33 0.06 5.55
CA VAL A 268 15.22 1.28 6.36
C VAL A 268 14.68 0.89 7.74
N PRO A 269 15.40 1.21 8.83
CA PRO A 269 14.90 1.00 10.19
C PRO A 269 13.79 2.01 10.50
N ASP A 270 12.95 1.69 11.48
CA ASP A 270 11.93 2.61 11.98
C ASP A 270 12.12 2.86 13.48
N LEU A 271 11.71 4.06 13.92
CA LEU A 271 11.91 4.50 15.29
C LEU A 271 11.11 3.66 16.30
N ASN A 272 9.89 3.25 15.95
CA ASN A 272 9.01 2.55 16.87
C ASN A 272 9.56 1.15 17.17
N THR A 273 9.85 0.35 16.15
CA THR A 273 10.37 -1.01 16.33
C THR A 273 11.77 -1.00 16.95
N THR A 274 12.59 0.01 16.67
CA THR A 274 13.92 0.14 17.30
C THR A 274 13.83 0.53 18.79
N ALA A 275 12.81 1.27 19.19
CA ALA A 275 12.63 1.74 20.55
C ALA A 275 11.95 0.71 21.47
N LEU A 276 11.09 -0.14 20.92
CA LEU A 276 10.49 -1.30 21.60
C LEU A 276 11.54 -2.38 21.91
#